data_AF-A0AAW2PR24-F1
#
_entry.id   AF-A0AAW2PR24-F1
#
_cell.length_a   1.000
_cell.length_b   1.000
_cell.length_c   1.000
_cell.angle_alpha   90.00
_cell.angle_beta   90.00
_cell.angle_gamma   90.00
#
_symmetry.space_group_name_H-M   'P 1'
#
loop_
_entity.id
_entity.type
_entity.pdbx_description
1 polymer ?
#
loop_
_entity_poly.entity_id
_entity_poly.type
_entity_poly.pdbx_seq_one_letter_code
_entity_poly.pdbx_strand_id
1 'polypeptide(L)'
;MYEMLVGYPPFYSDEPMSTCRKIVNCRTYLKFPEEAKLSLEAKDLICKLLCNVEQRLGTRSANEIKAHPWFKGIEWNKLYQMKAAFIPEVNDELDTQNFEKFCRDASVKDANFMGYTYKNFEIVNDHEVPGIAELKKKSNKSKRPTVKSLFSMILLPLSYMHSLYTP
;
A
#
# COMPACT_ATOMS: atom_id res chain seq x y z
N MET A 1 -4.92 -13.55 1.50
CA MET A 1 -6.14 -14.37 1.72
C MET A 1 -5.82 -15.86 1.77
N TYR A 2 -5.32 -16.47 0.68
CA TYR A 2 -4.99 -17.90 0.66
C TYR A 2 -4.10 -18.30 1.85
N GLU A 3 -2.96 -17.62 2.03
CA GLU A 3 -2.00 -17.91 3.11
C GLU A 3 -2.61 -17.78 4.52
N MET A 4 -3.52 -16.83 4.75
CA MET A 4 -4.19 -16.70 6.05
C MET A 4 -5.12 -17.88 6.36
N LEU A 5 -5.69 -18.52 5.33
CA LEU A 5 -6.62 -19.64 5.49
C LEU A 5 -5.93 -21.00 5.41
N VAL A 6 -4.82 -21.08 4.69
CA VAL A 6 -4.10 -22.32 4.39
C VAL A 6 -2.81 -22.46 5.20
N GLY A 7 -2.21 -21.33 5.63
CA GLY A 7 -0.98 -21.29 6.42
C GLY A 7 0.32 -21.18 5.60
N TYR A 8 0.25 -21.23 4.27
CA TYR A 8 1.41 -21.11 3.39
C TYR A 8 1.05 -20.49 2.03
N PRO A 9 2.02 -19.97 1.25
CA PRO A 9 1.72 -19.32 -0.02
C PRO A 9 1.32 -20.32 -1.12
N PRO A 10 0.39 -19.97 -2.03
CA PRO A 10 -0.19 -20.90 -3.00
C PRO A 10 0.79 -21.40 -4.08
N PHE A 11 1.90 -20.70 -4.31
CA PHE A 11 2.85 -21.00 -5.41
C PHE A 11 4.28 -21.25 -4.92
N TYR A 12 4.46 -21.53 -3.63
CA TYR A 12 5.80 -21.76 -3.06
C TYR A 12 6.56 -22.90 -3.76
N SER A 13 7.85 -22.67 -3.95
CA SER A 13 8.89 -23.63 -4.35
C SER A 13 10.22 -23.17 -3.78
N ASP A 14 11.15 -24.11 -3.57
CA ASP A 14 12.51 -23.79 -3.10
C ASP A 14 13.33 -23.03 -4.16
N GLU A 15 13.06 -23.28 -5.45
CA GLU A 15 13.70 -22.56 -6.55
C GLU A 15 12.85 -21.33 -6.97
N PRO A 16 13.42 -20.11 -6.98
CA PRO A 16 12.70 -18.90 -7.38
C PRO A 16 12.07 -18.97 -8.77
N MET A 17 12.76 -19.55 -9.75
CA MET A 17 12.23 -19.71 -11.12
C MET A 17 11.02 -20.64 -11.17
N SER A 18 10.98 -21.67 -10.32
CA SER A 18 9.83 -22.55 -10.18
C SER A 18 8.62 -21.80 -9.62
N THR A 19 8.81 -20.98 -8.59
CA THR A 19 7.77 -20.09 -8.04
C THR A 19 7.24 -19.14 -9.12
N CYS A 20 8.11 -18.49 -9.89
CA CYS A 20 7.71 -17.62 -11.01
C CYS A 20 6.87 -18.38 -12.05
N ARG A 21 7.30 -19.59 -12.44
CA ARG A 21 6.55 -20.42 -13.40
C ARG A 21 5.17 -20.81 -12.89
N LYS A 22 5.04 -21.14 -11.60
CA LYS A 22 3.76 -21.44 -10.95
C LYS A 22 2.84 -20.22 -10.93
N ILE A 23 3.37 -19.03 -10.65
CA ILE A 23 2.61 -17.76 -10.68
C ILE A 23 2.07 -17.47 -12.08
N VAL A 24 2.92 -17.56 -13.11
CA VAL A 24 2.50 -17.34 -14.51
C VAL A 24 1.40 -18.33 -14.91
N ASN A 25 1.52 -19.59 -14.48
CA ASN A 25 0.55 -20.64 -14.76
C ASN A 25 -0.44 -20.85 -13.59
N CYS A 26 -0.82 -19.77 -12.90
CA CYS A 26 -1.60 -19.82 -11.66
C CYS A 26 -2.88 -20.65 -11.78
N ARG A 27 -3.60 -20.59 -12.91
CA ARG A 27 -4.83 -21.36 -13.14
C ARG A 27 -4.63 -22.88 -13.07
N THR A 28 -3.45 -23.36 -13.46
CA THR A 28 -3.12 -24.79 -13.46
C THR A 28 -2.51 -25.24 -12.13
N TYR A 29 -1.71 -24.37 -11.50
CA TYR A 29 -0.96 -24.70 -10.28
C TYR A 29 -1.67 -24.35 -8.98
N LEU A 30 -2.74 -23.53 -9.02
CA LEU A 30 -3.54 -23.23 -7.85
C LEU A 30 -4.27 -24.50 -7.40
N LYS A 31 -3.90 -25.00 -6.23
CA LYS A 31 -4.53 -26.15 -5.57
C LYS A 31 -4.99 -25.73 -4.19
N PHE A 32 -6.05 -26.36 -3.72
CA PHE A 32 -6.56 -26.16 -2.36
C PHE A 32 -6.38 -27.46 -1.59
N PRO A 33 -5.58 -27.49 -0.50
CA PRO A 33 -5.48 -28.65 0.36
C PRO A 33 -6.84 -29.00 0.99
N GLU A 34 -7.13 -30.30 1.15
CA GLU A 34 -8.38 -30.78 1.75
C GLU A 34 -8.42 -30.48 3.25
N GLU A 35 -7.26 -30.56 3.90
CA GLU A 35 -7.03 -30.31 5.31
C GLU A 35 -7.36 -28.88 5.74
N ALA A 36 -7.27 -27.90 4.84
CA ALA A 36 -7.61 -26.50 5.14
C ALA A 36 -9.13 -26.25 5.25
N LYS A 37 -9.98 -27.22 4.87
CA LYS A 37 -11.45 -27.16 5.02
C LYS A 37 -12.08 -25.82 4.58
N LEU A 38 -11.59 -25.27 3.48
CA LEU A 38 -12.04 -23.97 2.98
C LEU A 38 -13.50 -24.03 2.50
N SER A 39 -14.30 -23.01 2.84
CA SER A 39 -15.65 -22.86 2.32
C SER A 39 -15.65 -22.65 0.80
N LEU A 40 -16.79 -22.91 0.15
CA LEU A 40 -16.93 -22.71 -1.30
C LEU A 40 -16.75 -21.24 -1.68
N GLU A 41 -17.27 -20.32 -0.87
CA GLU A 41 -17.14 -18.88 -1.06
C GLU A 41 -15.69 -18.41 -0.92
N ALA A 42 -14.91 -19.02 -0.02
CA ALA A 42 -13.48 -18.74 0.13
C ALA A 42 -12.71 -19.13 -1.14
N LYS A 43 -12.93 -20.35 -1.61
CA LYS A 43 -12.30 -20.89 -2.83
C LYS A 43 -12.67 -20.04 -4.04
N ASP A 44 -13.95 -19.69 -4.18
CA ASP A 44 -14.45 -18.84 -5.27
C ASP A 44 -13.79 -17.45 -5.25
N LEU A 45 -13.71 -16.80 -4.08
CA LEU A 45 -13.05 -15.50 -3.96
C LEU A 45 -11.57 -15.58 -4.34
N ILE A 46 -10.85 -16.59 -3.85
CA ILE A 46 -9.43 -16.78 -4.17
C ILE A 46 -9.23 -16.98 -5.68
N CYS A 47 -10.04 -17.83 -6.32
CA CYS A 47 -9.96 -18.06 -7.76
C CYS A 47 -10.25 -16.78 -8.58
N LYS A 48 -11.20 -15.96 -8.13
CA LYS A 48 -11.54 -14.68 -8.78
C LYS A 48 -10.51 -13.57 -8.56
N LEU A 49 -9.66 -13.70 -7.54
CA LEU A 49 -8.54 -12.79 -7.30
C LEU A 49 -7.26 -13.28 -8.03
N LEU A 50 -7.01 -14.59 -8.01
CA LEU A 50 -5.85 -15.24 -8.64
C LEU A 50 -6.15 -15.65 -10.08
N CYS A 51 -6.45 -14.65 -10.91
CA CYS A 51 -6.69 -14.82 -12.34
C CYS A 51 -6.10 -13.66 -13.16
N ASN A 52 -6.31 -13.74 -14.48
CA ASN A 52 -5.90 -12.69 -15.43
C ASN A 52 -6.55 -11.35 -15.08
N VAL A 53 -5.83 -10.26 -15.34
CA VAL A 53 -6.19 -8.91 -14.89
C VAL A 53 -7.58 -8.48 -15.38
N GLU A 54 -7.94 -8.86 -16.61
CA GLU A 54 -9.21 -8.45 -17.24
C GLU A 54 -10.44 -9.07 -16.58
N GLN A 55 -10.27 -10.23 -15.93
CA GLN A 55 -11.34 -10.99 -15.28
C GLN A 55 -11.24 -10.92 -13.75
N ARG A 56 -10.23 -10.22 -13.22
CA ARG A 56 -9.98 -10.14 -11.80
C ARG A 56 -11.08 -9.35 -11.10
N LEU A 57 -11.59 -9.91 -10.02
CA LEU A 57 -12.55 -9.22 -9.17
C LEU A 57 -11.94 -7.94 -8.60
N GLY A 58 -12.62 -6.81 -8.78
CA GLY A 58 -12.12 -5.51 -8.35
C GLY A 58 -11.48 -4.68 -9.47
N THR A 59 -11.32 -5.23 -10.67
CA THR A 59 -10.75 -4.49 -11.81
C THR A 59 -11.58 -3.26 -12.18
N ARG A 60 -12.90 -3.30 -12.03
CA ARG A 60 -13.77 -2.14 -12.32
C ARG A 60 -14.00 -1.28 -11.08
N SER A 61 -14.18 -1.91 -9.93
CA SER A 61 -14.44 -1.22 -8.66
C SER A 61 -14.23 -2.15 -7.48
N ALA A 62 -13.76 -1.58 -6.35
CA ALA A 62 -13.72 -2.28 -5.06
C ALA A 62 -15.09 -2.80 -4.61
N ASN A 63 -16.21 -2.25 -5.12
CA ASN A 63 -17.56 -2.72 -4.82
C ASN A 63 -17.79 -4.18 -5.25
N GLU A 64 -17.12 -4.65 -6.32
CA GLU A 64 -17.20 -6.04 -6.76
C GLU A 64 -16.66 -7.00 -5.69
N ILE A 65 -15.57 -6.61 -5.03
CA ILE A 65 -14.97 -7.38 -3.93
C ILE A 65 -15.91 -7.33 -2.72
N LYS A 66 -16.40 -6.14 -2.35
CA LYS A 66 -17.29 -5.96 -1.19
C LYS A 66 -18.60 -6.73 -1.30
N ALA A 67 -19.12 -6.89 -2.52
CA ALA A 67 -20.35 -7.60 -2.81
C ALA A 67 -20.17 -9.14 -2.86
N HIS A 68 -18.94 -9.64 -2.77
CA HIS A 68 -18.69 -11.07 -2.83
C HIS A 68 -19.34 -11.82 -1.65
N PRO A 69 -19.98 -12.99 -1.85
CA PRO A 69 -20.63 -13.75 -0.78
C PRO A 69 -19.75 -14.08 0.42
N TRP A 70 -18.44 -14.19 0.21
CA TRP A 70 -17.44 -14.37 1.28
C TRP A 70 -17.51 -13.27 2.36
N PHE A 71 -17.85 -12.04 1.98
CA PHE A 71 -17.97 -10.91 2.91
C PHE A 71 -19.41 -10.64 3.37
N LYS A 72 -20.32 -11.61 3.20
CA LYS A 72 -21.70 -11.48 3.66
C LYS A 72 -21.72 -11.20 5.17
N GLY A 73 -22.42 -10.13 5.56
CA GLY A 73 -22.54 -9.70 6.95
C GLY A 73 -21.53 -8.64 7.40
N ILE A 74 -20.56 -8.27 6.56
CA ILE A 74 -19.64 -7.18 6.86
C ILE A 74 -20.32 -5.83 6.65
N GLU A 75 -20.42 -5.02 7.71
CA GLU A 75 -20.90 -3.63 7.64
C GLU A 75 -19.75 -2.68 7.23
N TRP A 76 -19.49 -2.57 5.93
CA TRP A 76 -18.37 -1.78 5.40
C TRP A 76 -18.31 -0.32 5.86
N ASN A 77 -19.46 0.31 6.13
CA ASN A 77 -19.53 1.70 6.60
C ASN A 77 -19.13 1.85 8.07
N LYS A 78 -19.17 0.78 8.86
CA LYS A 78 -18.81 0.75 10.28
C LYS A 78 -17.55 -0.06 10.55
N LEU A 79 -16.78 -0.40 9.52
CA LEU A 79 -15.62 -1.28 9.63
C LEU A 79 -14.62 -0.82 10.71
N TYR A 80 -14.39 0.50 10.82
CA TYR A 80 -13.51 1.09 11.85
C TYR A 80 -14.07 1.06 13.27
N GLN A 81 -15.40 0.90 13.41
CA GLN A 81 -16.08 0.81 14.71
C GLN A 81 -16.25 -0.64 15.16
N MET A 82 -16.08 -1.60 14.25
CA MET A 82 -16.18 -3.03 14.56
C MET A 82 -14.99 -3.46 15.42
N LYS A 83 -15.26 -4.30 16.42
CA LYS A 83 -14.21 -4.91 17.24
C LYS A 83 -13.31 -5.77 16.37
N ALA A 84 -12.00 -5.53 16.42
CA ALA A 84 -11.01 -6.35 15.74
C ALA A 84 -11.01 -7.78 16.28
N ALA A 85 -10.70 -8.76 15.41
CA ALA A 85 -10.61 -10.16 15.80
C ALA A 85 -9.43 -10.43 16.75
N PHE A 86 -8.38 -9.61 16.65
CA PHE A 86 -7.20 -9.66 17.51
C PHE A 86 -6.82 -8.23 17.89
N ILE A 87 -6.54 -8.03 19.18
CA ILE A 87 -6.04 -6.78 19.74
C ILE A 87 -4.66 -7.12 20.31
N PRO A 88 -3.55 -6.63 19.71
CA PRO A 88 -2.22 -6.91 20.22
C PRO A 88 -2.02 -6.30 21.60
N GLU A 89 -1.28 -7.00 22.46
CA GLU A 89 -0.87 -6.46 23.76
C GLU A 89 0.28 -5.46 23.56
N VAL A 90 0.16 -4.31 24.21
CA VAL A 90 1.14 -3.24 24.21
C VAL A 90 1.29 -2.75 25.64
N ASN A 91 2.49 -2.86 26.19
CA ASN A 91 2.77 -2.56 27.60
C ASN A 91 2.95 -1.05 27.82
N ASP A 92 3.63 -0.36 26.91
CA ASP A 92 3.93 1.07 26.99
C ASP A 92 4.22 1.69 25.60
N GLU A 93 4.47 3.01 25.57
CA GLU A 93 4.69 3.78 24.33
C GLU A 93 5.95 3.37 23.54
N LEU A 94 6.92 2.72 24.19
CA LEU A 94 8.18 2.27 23.59
C LEU A 94 8.20 0.75 23.37
N ASP A 95 7.09 0.06 23.62
CA ASP A 95 6.99 -1.39 23.47
C ASP A 95 7.12 -1.79 21.98
N THR A 96 8.15 -2.60 21.72
CA THR A 96 8.45 -3.15 20.38
C THR A 96 8.26 -4.67 20.31
N GLN A 97 7.57 -5.29 21.27
CA GLN A 97 7.42 -6.75 21.36
C GLN A 97 6.70 -7.39 20.18
N ASN A 98 5.82 -6.65 19.51
CA ASN A 98 5.08 -7.12 18.34
C ASN A 98 5.89 -7.00 17.03
N PHE A 99 7.16 -6.61 17.11
CA PHE A 99 8.07 -6.46 15.97
C PHE A 99 9.24 -7.45 16.05
N GLU A 100 9.74 -7.83 14.88
CA GLU A 100 10.96 -8.64 14.78
C GLU A 100 12.21 -7.80 15.09
N LYS A 101 13.15 -8.39 15.82
CA LYS A 101 14.42 -7.75 16.16
C LYS A 101 15.42 -7.96 15.02
N PHE A 102 15.66 -6.93 14.22
CA PHE A 102 16.65 -6.97 13.16
C PHE A 102 18.06 -6.65 13.67
N CYS A 103 19.04 -7.47 13.28
CA CYS A 103 20.45 -7.11 13.39
C CYS A 103 20.80 -6.13 12.27
N ARG A 104 21.61 -5.11 12.56
CA ARG A 104 21.97 -4.09 11.57
C ARG A 104 22.99 -4.63 10.56
N ASP A 105 22.53 -4.90 9.35
CA ASP A 105 23.42 -5.00 8.19
C ASP A 105 23.75 -3.61 7.63
N ALA A 106 24.94 -3.51 7.03
CA ALA A 106 25.69 -2.26 6.79
C ALA A 106 24.91 -1.10 6.16
N SER A 107 25.29 0.13 6.56
CA SER A 107 24.79 1.42 6.06
C SER A 107 24.73 1.47 4.53
N VAL A 108 23.52 1.63 3.99
CA VAL A 108 23.28 2.04 2.61
C VAL A 108 23.76 3.49 2.44
N LYS A 109 24.78 3.69 1.62
CA LYS A 109 25.36 5.01 1.30
C LYS A 109 24.79 5.51 -0.03
N ASP A 110 23.51 5.85 -0.08
CA ASP A 110 22.93 6.56 -1.22
C ASP A 110 22.53 7.98 -0.78
N ALA A 111 23.26 8.98 -1.28
CA ALA A 111 23.27 10.34 -0.77
C ALA A 111 22.45 11.32 -1.65
N ASN A 112 21.18 11.01 -1.93
CA ASN A 112 20.27 12.00 -2.52
C ASN A 112 18.94 12.10 -1.77
N PHE A 113 18.96 12.85 -0.67
CA PHE A 113 17.80 13.09 0.20
C PHE A 113 17.12 14.45 -0.04
N MET A 114 17.43 15.15 -1.15
CA MET A 114 16.76 16.42 -1.46
C MET A 114 15.25 16.18 -1.69
N GLY A 115 14.41 16.93 -0.98
CA GLY A 115 12.94 16.83 -1.06
C GLY A 115 12.29 15.83 -0.10
N TYR A 116 13.07 15.14 0.74
CA TYR A 116 12.51 14.19 1.73
C TYR A 116 11.89 14.88 2.95
N THR A 117 12.28 16.12 3.25
CA THR A 117 11.73 16.87 4.39
C THR A 117 10.22 17.08 4.21
N TYR A 118 9.44 16.41 5.06
CA TYR A 118 7.99 16.53 5.12
C TYR A 118 7.55 17.18 6.43
N LYS A 119 6.60 18.13 6.35
CA LYS A 119 5.92 18.73 7.51
C LYS A 119 4.41 18.61 7.30
N ASN A 120 3.73 17.85 8.16
CA ASN A 120 2.28 17.78 8.14
C ASN A 120 1.69 19.03 8.79
N PHE A 121 1.28 20.00 7.98
CA PHE A 121 0.71 21.27 8.48
C PHE A 121 -0.70 21.14 9.07
N GLU A 122 -1.40 20.04 8.83
CA GLU A 122 -2.73 19.81 9.40
C GLU A 122 -2.62 19.51 10.91
N ILE A 123 -1.59 18.76 11.31
CA ILE A 123 -1.30 18.46 12.72
C ILE A 123 -0.71 19.68 13.46
N VAL A 124 0.01 20.56 12.75
CA VAL A 124 0.72 21.70 13.34
C VAL A 124 -0.23 22.82 13.78
N ASN A 125 -1.45 22.89 13.24
CA ASN A 125 -2.41 23.93 13.60
C ASN A 125 -3.31 23.56 14.79
N ASP A 126 -3.30 22.30 15.25
CA ASP A 126 -4.17 21.82 16.34
C ASP A 126 -3.55 21.92 17.74
N HIS A 127 -2.27 22.30 17.84
CA HIS A 127 -1.62 22.59 19.11
C HIS A 127 -1.25 24.07 19.21
N GLU A 128 -2.17 24.89 19.73
CA GLU A 128 -1.78 26.12 20.42
C GLU A 128 -1.05 25.71 21.72
N VAL A 129 0.25 25.45 21.61
CA VAL A 129 1.12 25.31 22.79
C VAL A 129 1.36 26.73 23.33
N PRO A 130 0.93 27.07 24.55
CA PRO A 130 1.21 28.38 25.12
C PRO A 130 2.71 28.46 25.41
N GLY A 131 3.45 29.28 24.65
CA GLY A 131 4.85 29.58 24.98
C GLY A 131 5.82 29.82 23.81
N ILE A 132 5.40 29.63 22.56
CA ILE A 132 6.26 29.99 21.41
C ILE A 132 5.81 31.35 20.88
N ALA A 133 6.69 32.34 20.92
CA ALA A 133 6.43 33.73 20.56
C ALA A 133 5.63 33.87 19.25
N GLU A 134 4.51 34.59 19.33
CA GLU A 134 3.68 34.96 18.18
C GLU A 134 4.49 35.77 17.17
N LEU A 135 5.01 35.11 16.15
CA LEU A 135 5.35 35.78 14.90
C LEU A 135 4.05 36.02 14.14
N LYS A 136 3.47 37.22 14.30
CA LYS A 136 2.34 37.70 13.50
C LYS A 136 2.63 37.53 12.01
N LYS A 137 2.10 36.47 11.40
CA LYS A 137 2.22 36.24 9.97
C LYS A 137 1.13 37.03 9.25
N LYS A 138 1.53 38.09 8.53
CA LYS A 138 0.68 38.80 7.57
C LYS A 138 0.01 37.78 6.65
N SER A 139 -1.33 37.83 6.60
CA SER A 139 -2.15 37.07 5.66
C SER A 139 -1.83 37.52 4.24
N ASN A 140 -0.93 36.79 3.58
CA ASN A 140 -0.94 36.65 2.14
C ASN A 140 -1.14 35.16 1.86
N LYS A 141 -2.38 34.77 1.54
CA LYS A 141 -2.68 33.44 1.01
C LYS A 141 -1.95 33.32 -0.33
N SER A 142 -0.70 32.82 -0.33
CA SER A 142 -0.07 32.37 -1.57
C SER A 142 -0.88 31.18 -2.08
N LYS A 143 -1.61 31.37 -3.17
CA LYS A 143 -2.26 30.26 -3.87
C LYS A 143 -1.18 29.23 -4.19
N ARG A 144 -1.32 28.02 -3.66
CA ARG A 144 -0.42 26.89 -3.96
C ARG A 144 -0.39 26.72 -5.49
N PRO A 145 0.78 26.67 -6.13
CA PRO A 145 0.86 26.33 -7.55
C PRO A 145 0.32 24.91 -7.75
N THR A 146 -0.50 24.73 -8.77
CA THR A 146 -1.06 23.43 -9.11
C THR A 146 0.03 22.49 -9.61
N VAL A 147 -0.17 21.18 -9.49
CA VAL A 147 0.76 20.14 -9.98
C VAL A 147 1.15 20.39 -11.45
N LYS A 148 0.22 20.90 -12.26
CA LYS A 148 0.44 21.30 -13.65
C LYS A 148 1.50 22.41 -13.80
N SER A 149 1.59 23.34 -12.85
CA SER A 149 2.57 24.42 -12.83
C SER A 149 3.98 23.91 -12.49
N LEU A 150 4.10 22.87 -11.68
CA LEU A 150 5.39 22.29 -11.31
C LEU A 150 6.01 21.52 -12.50
N PHE A 151 5.20 20.76 -13.24
CA PHE A 151 5.67 20.06 -14.44
C PHE A 151 6.03 21.01 -15.59
N SER A 152 5.37 22.17 -15.70
CA SER A 152 5.71 23.21 -16.68
C SER A 152 7.08 23.85 -16.43
N MET A 153 7.54 23.95 -15.18
CA MET A 153 8.84 24.55 -14.85
C MET A 153 10.01 23.60 -15.11
N ILE A 154 9.78 22.28 -15.01
CA ILE A 154 10.81 21.26 -15.18
C ILE A 154 11.10 20.97 -16.66
N LEU A 155 10.10 21.16 -17.55
CA LEU A 155 10.24 20.83 -18.98
C LEU A 155 10.79 21.95 -19.86
N LEU A 156 11.12 23.12 -19.30
CA LEU A 156 11.62 24.27 -20.06
C LEU A 156 13.05 24.16 -20.67
N PRO A 157 13.92 23.16 -20.39
CA PRO A 157 15.17 23.03 -21.16
C PRO A 157 15.11 22.04 -22.34
N LEU A 158 13.98 21.35 -22.61
CA LEU A 158 13.94 20.33 -23.67
C LEU A 158 13.53 20.84 -25.05
N SER A 159 12.95 22.06 -25.16
CA SER A 159 12.65 22.66 -26.46
C SER A 159 13.84 23.40 -27.10
N TYR A 160 14.93 23.64 -26.36
CA TYR A 160 16.14 24.32 -26.88
C TYR A 160 17.23 23.36 -27.40
N MET A 161 17.10 22.05 -27.15
CA MET A 161 18.07 21.03 -27.59
C MET A 161 17.70 20.37 -28.93
N HIS A 162 16.54 20.69 -29.52
CA HIS A 162 16.10 20.11 -30.80
C HIS A 162 16.48 20.93 -32.04
N SER A 163 17.24 22.04 -31.88
CA SER A 163 17.73 22.88 -32.99
C SER A 163 19.21 22.64 -33.35
N LEU A 164 19.90 21.70 -32.70
CA LEU A 164 21.32 21.42 -32.97
C LEU A 164 21.63 19.99 -33.46
N TYR A 165 20.60 19.18 -33.74
CA TYR A 165 20.79 17.86 -34.37
C TYR A 165 19.68 17.56 -35.37
N THR A 166 19.80 18.16 -36.55
CA THR A 166 19.24 17.63 -37.80
C THR A 166 20.23 17.95 -38.92
N PRO A 167 20.77 16.96 -39.65
CA PRO A 167 21.23 17.22 -41.01
C PRO A 167 20.07 17.54 -41.94
#